data_AF-A0A1V4EL62-F1
#
_entry.id   AF-A0A1V4EL62-F1
#
_cell.length_a   1.000
_cell.length_b   1.000
_cell.length_c   1.000
_cell.angle_alpha   90.00
_cell.angle_beta   90.00
_cell.angle_gamma   90.00
#
_symmetry.space_group_name_H-M   'P 1'
#
loop_
_entity.id
_entity.type
_entity.pdbx_description
1 polymer ?
#
loop_
_entity_poly.entity_id
_entity_poly.type
_entity_poly.pdbx_seq_one_letter_code
_entity_poly.pdbx_strand_id
1 'polypeptide(L)'
;MSLLTKPRTLAGITGTRPMRRVLLALLTDATNLSGLILSQLAGISPARVYICLDQLELEGWITGTWQNAPYPRRRFYQLTPAGWSNAYELLGLDRSEARRG
;
A
#
# COMPACT_ATOMS: atom_id res chain seq x y z
N MET A 1 29.48 10.91 -8.49
CA MET A 1 29.04 9.50 -8.57
C MET A 1 27.72 9.34 -7.82
N SER A 2 26.58 9.26 -8.51
CA SER A 2 25.32 8.86 -7.88
C SER A 2 25.21 7.34 -7.96
N LEU A 3 25.30 6.66 -6.82
CA LEU A 3 24.96 5.24 -6.74
C LEU A 3 23.44 5.13 -6.93
N LEU A 4 23.01 4.80 -8.14
CA LEU A 4 21.64 4.36 -8.40
C LEU A 4 21.45 3.04 -7.65
N THR A 5 21.06 3.10 -6.38
CA THR A 5 20.64 1.93 -5.62
C THR A 5 19.40 1.37 -6.32
N LYS A 6 19.54 0.21 -6.96
CA LYS A 6 18.43 -0.48 -7.64
C LYS A 6 17.27 -0.64 -6.64
N PRO A 7 16.02 -0.35 -7.03
CA PRO A 7 14.89 -0.52 -6.12
C PRO A 7 14.82 -1.97 -5.63
N ARG A 8 14.64 -2.14 -4.31
CA ARG A 8 14.46 -3.44 -3.66
C ARG A 8 13.18 -4.10 -4.17
N THR A 9 13.24 -5.39 -4.46
CA THR A 9 12.07 -6.23 -4.75
C THR A 9 11.90 -7.25 -3.63
N LEU A 10 10.67 -7.43 -3.15
CA LEU A 10 10.32 -8.39 -2.10
C LEU A 10 8.98 -9.03 -2.47
N ALA A 11 8.88 -10.36 -2.40
CA ALA A 11 7.64 -11.12 -2.67
C ALA A 11 6.81 -10.56 -3.85
N GLY A 12 7.43 -10.48 -5.04
CA GLY A 12 6.80 -9.98 -6.28
C GLY A 12 6.69 -8.46 -6.41
N ILE A 13 6.83 -7.70 -5.32
CA ILE A 13 6.65 -6.24 -5.30
C ILE A 13 7.98 -5.50 -5.39
N THR A 14 8.10 -4.60 -6.36
CA THR A 14 9.25 -3.70 -6.48
C THR A 14 8.96 -2.35 -5.81
N GLY A 15 9.86 -1.91 -4.93
CA GLY A 15 9.76 -0.68 -4.14
C GLY A 15 9.98 0.61 -4.92
N THR A 16 9.24 0.79 -6.01
CA THR A 16 9.18 2.05 -6.77
C THR A 16 8.62 3.18 -5.92
N ARG A 17 8.88 4.44 -6.30
CA ARG A 17 8.37 5.60 -5.57
C ARG A 17 6.83 5.59 -5.38
N PRO A 18 6.00 5.27 -6.40
CA PRO A 18 4.55 5.15 -6.21
C PRO A 18 4.18 4.02 -5.24
N MET A 19 4.78 2.84 -5.38
CA MET A 19 4.50 1.68 -4.52
C MET A 19 4.82 1.98 -3.06
N ARG A 20 5.98 2.58 -2.78
CA ARG A 20 6.36 2.98 -1.41
C ARG A 20 5.35 3.95 -0.79
N ARG A 21 4.83 4.91 -1.57
CA ARG A 21 3.84 5.90 -1.09
C ARG A 21 2.49 5.26 -0.80
N VAL A 22 2.05 4.31 -1.64
CA VAL A 22 0.83 3.53 -1.39
C VAL A 22 0.97 2.67 -0.14
N LEU A 23 2.10 1.98 0.04
CA LEU A 23 2.37 1.19 1.25
C LEU A 23 2.38 2.06 2.52
N LEU A 24 3.01 3.23 2.50
CA LEU A 24 2.98 4.16 3.64
C LEU A 24 1.55 4.62 3.97
N ALA A 25 0.70 4.87 2.97
CA ALA A 25 -0.70 5.21 3.21
C ALA A 25 -1.48 4.01 3.79
N LEU A 26 -1.23 2.79 3.31
CA LEU A 26 -1.85 1.57 3.83
C LEU A 26 -1.44 1.25 5.27
N LEU A 27 -0.19 1.55 5.65
CA LEU A 27 0.32 1.37 7.02
C LEU A 27 -0.35 2.29 8.06
N THR A 28 -1.16 3.27 7.63
CA THR A 28 -2.01 4.05 8.57
C THR A 28 -3.13 3.23 9.18
N ASP A 29 -3.45 2.07 8.58
CA ASP A 29 -4.53 1.15 8.99
C ASP A 29 -5.91 1.80 9.16
N ALA A 30 -6.15 2.92 8.49
CA ALA A 30 -7.48 3.53 8.50
C ALA A 30 -8.51 2.59 7.83
N THR A 31 -9.68 2.45 8.43
CA THR A 31 -10.71 1.51 7.96
C THR A 31 -11.41 1.93 6.66
N ASN A 32 -11.18 3.17 6.21
CA ASN A 32 -11.86 3.79 5.06
C ASN A 32 -10.92 4.02 3.85
N LEU A 33 -9.79 3.32 3.78
CA LEU A 33 -8.81 3.46 2.69
C LEU A 33 -9.35 2.94 1.35
N SER A 34 -10.06 3.80 0.64
CA SER A 34 -10.47 3.58 -0.76
C SER A 34 -9.40 4.09 -1.73
N GLY A 35 -9.47 3.69 -3.00
CA GLY A 35 -8.54 4.18 -4.03
C GLY A 35 -8.47 5.71 -4.13
N LEU A 36 -9.58 6.42 -3.88
CA LEU A 36 -9.59 7.88 -3.82
C LEU A 36 -8.81 8.41 -2.60
N ILE A 37 -9.09 7.90 -1.40
CA ILE A 37 -8.39 8.32 -0.18
C ILE A 37 -6.90 8.01 -0.29
N LEU A 38 -6.55 6.83 -0.79
CA LEU A 38 -5.16 6.43 -1.02
C LEU A 38 -4.46 7.34 -2.03
N SER A 39 -5.15 7.81 -3.08
CA SER A 39 -4.56 8.76 -4.03
C SER A 39 -4.25 10.12 -3.40
N GLN A 40 -5.13 10.59 -2.51
CA GLN A 40 -4.94 11.82 -1.74
C GLN A 40 -3.77 11.68 -0.76
N LEU A 41 -3.75 10.60 0.04
CA LEU A 41 -2.68 10.36 1.03
C LEU A 41 -1.32 10.13 0.36
N ALA A 42 -1.28 9.32 -0.70
CA ALA A 42 -0.05 9.03 -1.41
C ALA A 42 0.42 10.20 -2.30
N GLY A 43 -0.46 11.16 -2.62
CA GLY A 43 -0.14 12.29 -3.51
C GLY A 43 0.22 11.85 -4.92
N ILE A 44 -0.49 10.86 -5.47
CA ILE A 44 -0.33 10.32 -6.83
C ILE A 44 -1.69 10.13 -7.49
N SER A 45 -1.73 9.99 -8.83
CA SER A 45 -3.02 9.87 -9.54
C SER A 45 -3.78 8.58 -9.17
N PRO A 46 -5.12 8.59 -9.20
CA PRO A 46 -5.94 7.41 -8.94
C PRO A 46 -5.57 6.22 -9.84
N ALA A 47 -5.31 6.46 -11.14
CA ALA A 47 -4.88 5.41 -12.05
C ALA A 47 -3.59 4.72 -11.59
N ARG A 48 -2.63 5.48 -11.05
CA ARG A 48 -1.38 4.91 -10.52
C ARG A 48 -1.61 4.13 -9.23
N VAL A 49 -2.52 4.60 -8.37
CA VAL A 49 -2.92 3.87 -7.16
C VAL A 49 -3.50 2.51 -7.53
N TYR A 50 -4.46 2.45 -8.45
CA TYR A 50 -5.08 1.18 -8.83
C TYR A 50 -4.08 0.17 -9.39
N ILE A 51 -3.11 0.61 -10.21
CA ILE A 51 -2.01 -0.27 -10.65
C ILE A 51 -1.22 -0.85 -9.47
N CYS A 52 -0.93 -0.04 -8.43
CA CYS A 52 -0.23 -0.54 -7.25
C CYS A 52 -1.11 -1.49 -6.44
N LEU A 53 -2.39 -1.17 -6.27
CA LEU A 53 -3.34 -2.01 -5.53
C LEU A 53 -3.54 -3.36 -6.22
N ASP A 54 -3.65 -3.39 -7.54
CA ASP A 54 -3.78 -4.63 -8.30
C ASP A 54 -2.55 -5.52 -8.11
N GLN A 55 -1.34 -4.95 -8.12
CA GLN A 55 -0.10 -5.70 -7.85
C GLN A 55 -0.06 -6.23 -6.42
N LEU A 56 -0.40 -5.39 -5.44
CA LEU A 56 -0.40 -5.78 -4.03
C LEU A 56 -1.44 -6.85 -3.73
N GLU A 57 -2.63 -6.77 -4.35
CA GLU A 57 -3.69 -7.75 -4.18
C GLU A 57 -3.34 -9.07 -4.87
N LEU A 58 -2.74 -9.02 -6.08
CA LEU A 58 -2.24 -10.19 -6.79
C LEU A 58 -1.20 -10.97 -5.97
N GLU A 59 -0.28 -10.27 -5.32
CA GLU A 59 0.74 -10.87 -4.47
C GLU A 59 0.23 -11.19 -3.03
N GLY A 60 -1.04 -10.91 -2.73
CA GLY A 60 -1.66 -11.19 -1.43
C GLY A 60 -1.20 -10.29 -0.28
N TRP A 61 -0.60 -9.13 -0.57
CA TRP A 61 -0.21 -8.16 0.44
C TRP A 61 -1.41 -7.39 0.99
N ILE A 62 -2.48 -7.23 0.22
CA ILE A 62 -3.70 -6.56 0.64
C ILE A 62 -4.94 -7.40 0.32
N THR A 63 -6.03 -7.07 0.98
CA THR A 63 -7.39 -7.50 0.62
C THR A 63 -8.27 -6.30 0.37
N GLY A 64 -9.10 -6.34 -0.69
CA GLY A 64 -10.11 -5.32 -0.96
C GLY A 64 -11.54 -5.79 -0.69
N THR A 65 -12.26 -5.10 0.21
CA THR A 65 -13.68 -5.36 0.51
C THR A 65 -14.57 -4.28 -0.06
N TRP A 66 -15.66 -4.68 -0.72
CA TRP A 66 -16.68 -3.74 -1.19
C TRP A 66 -17.52 -3.21 -0.03
N GLN A 67 -17.75 -1.90 0.00
CA GLN A 67 -18.67 -1.27 0.91
C GLN A 67 -20.09 -1.83 0.70
N ASN A 68 -20.73 -2.24 1.79
CA ASN A 68 -22.14 -2.62 1.78
C ASN A 68 -23.02 -1.36 1.81
N ALA A 69 -23.18 -0.71 0.64
CA ALA A 69 -23.99 0.48 0.44
C ALA A 69 -24.66 0.47 -0.95
N PRO A 70 -25.68 1.32 -1.18
CA PRO A 70 -26.18 1.62 -2.52
C PRO A 70 -25.08 2.20 -3.42
N TYR A 71 -25.29 2.16 -4.74
CA TYR A 71 -24.30 2.66 -5.70
C TYR A 71 -24.17 4.20 -5.68
N PRO A 72 -22.97 4.75 -5.94
CA PRO A 72 -21.73 4.02 -6.23
C PRO A 72 -21.06 3.46 -4.97
N ARG A 73 -20.69 2.17 -5.03
CA ARG A 73 -19.95 1.48 -3.96
C ARG A 73 -18.47 1.83 -4.00
N ARG A 74 -17.85 1.89 -2.83
CA ARG A 74 -16.39 2.01 -2.69
C ARG A 74 -15.78 0.64 -2.38
N ARG A 75 -14.54 0.42 -2.79
CA ARG A 75 -13.71 -0.70 -2.33
C ARG A 75 -12.71 -0.17 -1.31
N PHE A 76 -12.63 -0.80 -0.15
CA PHE A 76 -11.69 -0.46 0.91
C PHE A 76 -10.60 -1.52 0.99
N TYR A 77 -9.36 -1.09 1.20
CA TYR A 77 -8.18 -1.94 1.14
C TYR A 77 -7.47 -1.96 2.49
N GLN A 78 -7.05 -3.14 2.92
CA GLN A 78 -6.30 -3.35 4.15
C GLN A 78 -5.12 -4.29 3.89
N LEU A 79 -4.03 -4.10 4.63
CA LEU A 79 -2.89 -5.01 4.60
C LEU A 79 -3.26 -6.34 5.25
N THR A 80 -2.84 -7.44 4.62
CA THR A 80 -2.85 -8.76 5.26
C THR A 80 -1.72 -8.84 6.30
N PRO A 81 -1.72 -9.84 7.21
CA PRO A 81 -0.59 -10.03 8.14
C PRO A 81 0.77 -10.19 7.45
N ALA A 82 0.78 -10.87 6.29
CA ALA A 82 1.96 -11.00 5.45
C ALA A 82 2.33 -9.66 4.79
N GLY A 83 1.34 -8.94 4.25
CA GLY A 83 1.52 -7.61 3.67
C GLY A 83 2.11 -6.60 4.64
N TRP A 84 1.67 -6.61 5.90
CA TRP A 84 2.27 -5.80 6.96
C TRP A 84 3.77 -6.08 7.11
N SER A 85 4.13 -7.35 7.28
CA SER A 85 5.53 -7.75 7.44
C SER A 85 6.38 -7.35 6.23
N ASN A 86 5.88 -7.61 5.03
CA ASN A 86 6.58 -7.30 3.80
C ASN A 86 6.68 -5.78 3.55
N ALA A 87 5.66 -5.00 3.91
CA ALA A 87 5.67 -3.55 3.78
C ALA A 87 6.74 -2.91 4.65
N TYR A 88 6.85 -3.29 5.94
CA TYR A 88 7.92 -2.83 6.82
C TYR A 88 9.30 -3.16 6.24
N GLU A 89 9.51 -4.40 5.82
CA GLU A 89 10.78 -4.84 5.27
C GLU A 89 11.16 -4.10 3.98
N LEU A 90 10.23 -3.98 3.03
CA LEU A 90 10.48 -3.30 1.77
C LEU A 90 10.69 -1.79 1.95
N LEU A 91 10.02 -1.18 2.92
CA LEU A 91 10.22 0.22 3.26
C LEU A 91 11.50 0.48 4.06
N GLY A 92 12.05 -0.56 4.71
CA GLY A 92 13.19 -0.45 5.62
C GLY A 92 12.81 0.19 6.95
N LEU A 93 11.56 0.02 7.39
CA LEU A 93 11.04 0.56 8.63
C LEU A 93 11.23 -0.46 9.77
N ASP A 94 11.56 0.02 10.97
CA ASP A 94 11.62 -0.83 12.15
C ASP A 94 10.20 -1.05 12.70
N ARG A 95 9.85 -2.33 12.96
CA ARG A 95 8.56 -2.73 13.52
C ARG A 95 8.35 -2.20 14.94
N SER A 96 9.43 -1.84 15.65
CA SER A 96 9.40 -1.32 17.02
C SER A 96 8.89 0.12 17.13
N GLU A 97 8.97 0.92 16.05
CA GLU A 97 8.50 2.31 16.05
C GLU A 97 6.99 2.43 15.85
N ALA A 98 6.38 1.42 15.21
CA ALA A 98 4.96 1.42 14.85
C ALA A 98 3.99 1.16 16.01
N ARG A 99 4.45 0.59 17.12
CA ARG A 99 3.64 0.30 18.32
C ARG A 99 3.50 1.48 19.29
N ARG A 100 4.08 2.65 18.99
CA ARG A 100 4.08 3.84 19.86
C ARG A 100 3.06 4.91 19.46
N GLY A 101 2.08 4.57 18.64
CA GLY A 101 0.95 5.45 18.27
C GLY A 101 -0.34 4.96 18.89
#